data_AF-A0A538QCL1-F1
#
_entry.id   AF-A0A538QCL1-F1
#
_cell.length_a   1.000
_cell.length_b   1.000
_cell.length_c   1.000
_cell.angle_alpha   90.00
_cell.angle_beta   90.00
_cell.angle_gamma   90.00
#
_symmetry.space_group_name_H-M   'P 1'
#
loop_
_entity.id
_entity.type
_entity.pdbx_description
1 polymer ?
#
loop_
_entity_poly.entity_id
_entity_poly.type
_entity_poly.pdbx_seq_one_letter_code
_entity_poly.pdbx_strand_id
1 'polypeptide(L)'
;MQIVDAFTSRGIKFSEASFRKYVQQGLLPRSRRVGRKGKHRGSLGVYPSKTVRRINAVKQLMVDGYTIEEIQGQFLLYTDLVEGVAEHLAELWSRLGGDAAKLDPALRRELEHQLAEARRDGDRLVERLGELTRRFAAPRTDSLRLAGAAGGAEDLL
;
A
#
# COMPACT_ATOMS: atom_id res chain seq x y z
N MET A 1 0.19 1.39 20.43
CA MET A 1 0.13 0.41 19.31
C MET A 1 1.28 0.71 18.35
N GLN A 2 2.14 -0.26 17.99
CA GLN A 2 3.47 0.00 17.36
C GLN A 2 3.46 1.02 16.21
N ILE A 3 2.44 0.99 15.34
CA ILE A 3 2.34 1.97 14.25
C ILE A 3 2.10 3.37 14.79
N VAL A 4 1.11 3.54 15.67
CA VAL A 4 0.79 4.84 16.28
C VAL A 4 2.02 5.41 16.98
N ASP A 5 2.75 4.56 17.71
CA ASP A 5 3.96 4.93 18.43
C ASP A 5 5.07 5.43 17.48
N ALA A 6 5.18 4.85 16.27
CA ALA A 6 6.13 5.29 15.24
C ALA A 6 5.81 6.70 14.68
N PHE A 7 4.54 7.13 14.75
CA PHE A 7 4.13 8.48 14.34
C PHE A 7 4.29 9.48 15.48
N THR A 8 3.84 9.13 16.68
CA THR A 8 3.88 10.03 17.84
C THR A 8 5.31 10.32 18.27
N SER A 9 6.22 9.35 18.19
CA SER A 9 7.66 9.55 18.43
C SER A 9 8.33 10.55 17.47
N ARG A 10 7.70 10.84 16.32
CA ARG A 10 8.16 11.84 15.34
C ARG A 10 7.40 13.16 15.43
N GLY A 11 6.63 13.38 16.50
CA GLY A 11 5.81 14.58 16.70
C GLY A 11 4.56 14.65 15.81
N ILE A 12 4.24 13.58 15.08
CA ILE A 12 3.08 13.57 14.19
C ILE A 12 1.82 13.23 15.01
N LYS A 13 0.84 14.14 15.05
CA LYS A 13 -0.46 13.91 15.71
C LYS A 13 -1.18 12.73 15.05
N PHE A 14 -1.19 11.58 15.70
CA PHE A 14 -1.88 10.38 15.23
C PHE A 14 -2.29 9.53 16.45
N SER A 15 -3.54 9.08 16.48
CA SER A 15 -4.10 8.35 17.62
C SER A 15 -4.55 6.95 17.22
N GLU A 16 -4.70 6.06 18.21
CA GLU A 16 -5.29 4.74 17.99
C GLU A 16 -6.73 4.82 17.46
N ALA A 17 -7.48 5.86 17.83
CA ALA A 17 -8.83 6.10 17.34
C ALA A 17 -8.82 6.45 15.83
N SER A 18 -7.94 7.36 15.41
CA SER A 18 -7.78 7.71 14.00
C SER A 18 -7.32 6.51 13.17
N PHE A 19 -6.36 5.75 13.68
CA PHE A 19 -5.90 4.51 13.05
C PHE A 19 -7.04 3.50 12.86
N ARG A 20 -7.83 3.27 13.93
CA ARG A 20 -9.00 2.37 13.87
C ARG A 20 -10.03 2.85 12.86
N LYS A 21 -10.33 4.15 12.84
CA LYS A 21 -11.24 4.76 11.85
C LYS A 21 -10.74 4.47 10.44
N TYR A 22 -9.46 4.70 10.15
CA TYR A 22 -8.90 4.43 8.82
C TYR A 22 -8.98 2.95 8.44
N VAL A 23 -8.72 2.02 9.36
CA VAL A 23 -8.90 0.57 9.10
C VAL A 23 -10.36 0.21 8.85
N GLN A 24 -11.30 0.75 9.65
CA GLN A 24 -12.74 0.49 9.50
C GLN A 24 -13.28 1.03 8.17
N GLN A 25 -12.76 2.17 7.74
CA GLN A 25 -13.08 2.83 6.48
C GLN A 25 -12.30 2.22 5.29
N GLY A 26 -11.56 1.13 5.47
CA GLY A 26 -10.80 0.48 4.39
C GLY A 26 -9.62 1.29 3.87
N LEU A 27 -9.31 2.45 4.45
CA LEU A 27 -8.18 3.29 4.07
C LEU A 27 -6.82 2.68 4.42
N LEU A 28 -6.79 1.61 5.22
CA LEU A 28 -5.59 0.87 5.60
C LEU A 28 -5.84 -0.63 5.52
N PRO A 29 -4.80 -1.45 5.25
CA PRO A 29 -4.93 -2.90 5.28
C PRO A 29 -5.27 -3.39 6.68
N ARG A 30 -5.94 -4.55 6.75
CA ARG A 30 -6.26 -5.22 8.02
C ARG A 30 -5.01 -5.86 8.61
N SER A 31 -4.97 -6.03 9.94
CA SER A 31 -3.86 -6.73 10.58
C SER A 31 -3.84 -8.22 10.20
N ARG A 32 -2.65 -8.76 10.00
CA ARG A 32 -2.41 -10.20 9.89
C ARG A 32 -2.04 -10.75 11.26
N ARG A 33 -2.71 -11.82 11.70
CA ARG A 33 -2.32 -12.51 12.93
C ARG A 33 -1.14 -13.42 12.66
N VAL A 34 -0.08 -13.25 13.43
CA VAL A 34 1.10 -14.13 13.41
C VAL A 34 1.27 -14.79 14.78
N GLY A 35 1.62 -16.08 14.77
CA GLY A 35 1.92 -16.81 16.00
C GLY A 35 3.20 -16.28 16.63
N ARG A 36 3.20 -16.10 17.96
CA ARG A 36 4.39 -15.65 18.69
C ARG A 36 5.19 -16.87 19.17
N LYS A 37 6.47 -16.94 18.82
CA LYS A 37 7.36 -18.06 19.19
C LYS A 37 7.42 -18.22 20.72
N GLY A 38 7.09 -19.41 21.24
CA GLY A 38 7.07 -19.77 22.66
C GLY A 38 5.74 -20.39 23.12
N LYS A 39 5.77 -21.25 24.14
CA LYS A 39 4.56 -21.87 24.71
C LYS A 39 3.65 -20.76 25.29
N HIS A 40 2.36 -20.77 24.95
CA HIS A 40 1.32 -19.86 25.47
C HIS A 40 1.43 -18.35 25.11
N ARG A 41 2.19 -17.95 24.08
CA ARG A 41 2.39 -16.52 23.78
C ARG A 41 1.30 -15.84 22.92
N GLY A 42 0.24 -16.56 22.56
CA GLY A 42 -0.87 -16.03 21.76
C GLY A 42 -0.47 -15.61 20.34
N SER A 43 -1.40 -14.98 19.63
CA SER A 43 -1.16 -14.37 18.32
C SER A 43 -1.05 -12.85 18.43
N LEU A 44 -0.15 -12.25 17.64
CA LEU A 44 0.02 -10.80 17.54
C LEU A 44 -0.59 -10.32 16.22
N GLY A 45 -1.35 -9.23 16.26
CA GLY A 45 -1.76 -8.51 15.06
C GLY A 45 -0.59 -7.67 14.53
N VAL A 46 -0.07 -8.04 13.37
CA VAL A 46 1.02 -7.33 12.70
C VAL A 46 0.45 -6.68 11.45
N TYR A 47 0.81 -5.43 11.23
CA TYR A 47 0.47 -4.69 10.03
C TYR A 47 1.67 -4.65 9.10
N PRO A 48 1.47 -4.74 7.77
CA PRO A 48 2.57 -4.60 6.83
C PRO A 48 3.21 -3.21 6.94
N SER A 49 4.50 -3.10 6.64
CA SER A 49 5.25 -1.83 6.67
C SER A 49 4.62 -0.75 5.79
N LYS A 50 3.96 -1.14 4.68
CA LYS A 50 3.22 -0.22 3.80
C LYS A 50 2.09 0.55 4.50
N THR A 51 1.59 0.05 5.63
CA THR A 51 0.60 0.75 6.46
C THR A 51 1.10 2.14 6.86
N VAL A 52 2.40 2.28 7.16
CA VAL A 52 3.00 3.58 7.52
C VAL A 52 3.01 4.53 6.32
N ARG A 53 3.42 4.05 5.14
CA ARG A 53 3.42 4.84 3.89
C ARG A 53 1.99 5.28 3.54
N ARG A 54 1.03 4.38 3.69
CA ARG A 54 -0.38 4.64 3.42
C ARG A 54 -1.00 5.67 4.37
N ILE A 55 -0.65 5.63 5.67
CA ILE A 55 -1.07 6.67 6.62
C ILE A 55 -0.55 8.05 6.19
N ASN A 56 0.70 8.15 5.74
CA ASN A 56 1.25 9.40 5.23
C ASN A 56 0.50 9.90 4.00
N ALA A 57 0.23 9.02 3.03
CA ALA A 57 -0.50 9.38 1.82
C ALA A 57 -1.93 9.86 2.13
N VAL A 58 -2.67 9.14 2.99
CA VAL A 58 -4.01 9.54 3.44
C VAL A 58 -3.97 10.91 4.13
N LYS A 59 -2.99 11.13 5.02
CA LYS A 59 -2.84 12.42 5.71
C LYS A 59 -2.51 13.57 4.76
N GLN A 60 -1.64 13.34 3.78
CA GLN A 60 -1.30 14.36 2.79
C GLN A 60 -2.54 14.74 1.98
N LEU A 61 -3.32 13.77 1.53
CA LEU A 61 -4.54 14.06 0.77
C LEU A 61 -5.62 14.75 1.61
N MET A 62 -5.73 14.42 2.89
CA MET A 62 -6.60 15.19 3.78
C MET A 62 -6.13 16.65 3.94
N VAL A 63 -4.82 16.90 3.96
CA VAL A 63 -4.26 18.26 3.95
C VAL A 63 -4.54 18.96 2.62
N ASP A 64 -4.49 18.23 1.51
CA ASP A 64 -4.80 18.73 0.17
C ASP A 64 -6.32 18.91 -0.08
N GLY A 65 -7.15 18.71 0.96
CA GLY A 65 -8.59 18.99 0.95
C GLY A 65 -9.49 17.84 0.52
N TYR A 66 -8.96 16.62 0.34
CA TYR A 66 -9.77 15.46 -0.05
C TYR A 66 -10.58 14.91 1.12
N THR A 67 -11.82 14.51 0.84
CA THR A 67 -12.69 13.81 1.81
C THR A 67 -12.27 12.35 1.99
N ILE A 68 -12.75 11.70 3.05
CA ILE A 68 -12.46 10.27 3.29
C ILE A 68 -13.00 9.41 2.15
N GLU A 69 -14.17 9.75 1.62
CA GLU A 69 -14.88 9.05 0.57
C GLU A 69 -14.13 9.18 -0.78
N GLU A 70 -13.59 10.36 -1.06
CA GLU A 70 -12.72 10.60 -2.22
C GLU A 70 -11.43 9.80 -2.14
N ILE A 71 -10.78 9.80 -0.96
CA ILE A 71 -9.58 9.00 -0.72
C ILE A 71 -9.91 7.50 -0.82
N GLN A 72 -11.05 7.04 -0.30
CA GLN A 72 -11.50 5.66 -0.48
C GLN A 72 -11.61 5.29 -1.97
N GLY A 73 -12.27 6.12 -2.78
CA GLY A 73 -12.41 5.89 -4.21
C GLY A 73 -11.08 5.81 -4.97
N GLN A 74 -10.09 6.62 -4.58
CA GLN A 74 -8.76 6.60 -5.18
C GLN A 74 -7.87 5.44 -4.69
N PHE A 75 -7.97 5.05 -3.42
CA PHE A 75 -7.06 4.09 -2.79
C PHE A 75 -7.56 2.63 -2.83
N LEU A 76 -8.87 2.40 -2.79
CA LEU A 76 -9.44 1.05 -2.62
C LEU A 76 -9.42 0.19 -3.87
N LEU A 77 -9.33 0.79 -5.07
CA LEU A 77 -9.55 0.02 -6.30
C LEU A 77 -8.29 -0.61 -6.89
N TYR A 78 -7.14 0.07 -6.82
CA TYR A 78 -6.03 -0.28 -7.72
C TYR A 78 -4.63 -0.13 -7.09
N THR A 79 -4.41 0.85 -6.21
CA THR A 79 -3.08 1.10 -5.63
C THR A 79 -2.56 -0.10 -4.83
N ASP A 80 -3.41 -0.71 -4.00
CA ASP A 80 -3.05 -1.92 -3.24
C ASP A 80 -2.69 -3.11 -4.16
N LEU A 81 -3.34 -3.22 -5.32
CA LEU A 81 -3.10 -4.29 -6.28
C LEU A 81 -1.76 -4.09 -7.00
N VAL A 82 -1.46 -2.87 -7.43
CA VAL A 82 -0.17 -2.56 -8.07
C VAL A 82 0.99 -2.74 -7.09
N GLU A 83 0.82 -2.29 -5.84
CA GLU A 83 1.80 -2.56 -4.78
C GLU A 83 1.95 -4.06 -4.54
N GLY A 84 0.85 -4.82 -4.54
CA GLY A 84 0.88 -6.28 -4.44
C GLY A 84 1.67 -6.93 -5.58
N VAL A 85 1.51 -6.47 -6.82
CA VAL A 85 2.29 -6.96 -7.96
C VAL A 85 3.79 -6.71 -7.73
N ALA A 86 4.17 -5.50 -7.30
CA ALA A 86 5.56 -5.17 -7.01
C ALA A 86 6.15 -6.06 -5.90
N GLU A 87 5.39 -6.30 -4.82
CA GLU A 87 5.80 -7.16 -3.71
C GLU A 87 6.06 -8.61 -4.18
N HIS A 88 5.15 -9.20 -4.97
CA HIS A 88 5.30 -10.58 -5.45
C HIS A 88 6.41 -10.72 -6.48
N LEU A 89 6.62 -9.72 -7.35
CA LEU A 89 7.77 -9.69 -8.27
C LEU A 89 9.09 -9.66 -7.48
N ALA A 90 9.22 -8.78 -6.49
CA ALA A 90 10.40 -8.72 -5.63
C ALA A 90 10.66 -10.05 -4.90
N GLU A 91 9.61 -10.71 -4.40
CA GLU A 91 9.72 -12.03 -3.78
C GLU A 91 10.22 -13.08 -4.79
N LEU A 92 9.65 -13.12 -6.00
CA LEU A 92 10.08 -14.02 -7.07
C LEU A 92 11.56 -13.81 -7.42
N TRP A 93 11.96 -12.56 -7.62
CA TRP A 93 13.33 -12.17 -7.95
C TRP A 93 14.33 -12.58 -6.87
N SER A 94 13.95 -12.48 -5.59
CA SER A 94 14.76 -12.88 -4.45
C SER A 94 14.93 -14.41 -4.41
N ARG A 95 13.84 -15.17 -4.60
CA ARG A 95 13.88 -16.64 -4.63
C ARG A 95 14.74 -17.17 -5.79
N LEU A 96 14.52 -16.65 -7.01
CA LEU A 96 15.31 -17.02 -8.18
C LEU A 96 16.80 -16.68 -8.00
N GLY A 97 17.12 -15.51 -7.46
CA GLY A 97 18.50 -15.12 -7.16
C GLY A 97 19.15 -15.99 -6.08
N GLY A 98 18.39 -16.41 -5.07
CA GLY A 98 18.86 -17.34 -4.03
C GLY A 98 19.15 -18.74 -4.57
N ASP A 99 18.31 -19.24 -5.49
CA ASP A 99 18.52 -20.54 -6.12
C ASP A 99 19.63 -20.54 -7.18
N ALA A 100 19.93 -19.38 -7.80
CA ALA A 100 21.03 -19.23 -8.76
C ALA A 100 22.40 -19.61 -8.17
N ALA A 101 22.59 -19.45 -6.85
CA ALA A 101 23.82 -19.86 -6.16
C ALA A 101 24.08 -21.38 -6.18
N LYS A 102 23.05 -22.20 -6.49
CA LYS A 102 23.14 -23.66 -6.56
C LYS A 102 23.47 -24.19 -7.95
N LEU A 103 23.57 -23.31 -8.94
CA LEU A 103 23.75 -23.66 -10.35
C LEU A 103 25.22 -23.72 -10.74
N ASP A 104 25.49 -24.41 -11.86
CA ASP A 104 26.79 -24.37 -12.52
C ASP A 104 27.18 -22.92 -12.89
N PRO A 105 28.47 -22.51 -12.77
CA PRO A 105 28.92 -21.15 -13.07
C PRO A 105 28.57 -20.60 -14.47
N ALA A 106 28.51 -21.45 -15.50
CA ALA A 106 28.15 -21.02 -16.85
C ALA A 106 26.65 -20.69 -16.93
N LEU A 107 25.81 -21.63 -16.51
CA LEU A 107 24.36 -21.46 -16.47
C LEU A 107 23.94 -20.33 -15.52
N ARG A 108 24.61 -20.19 -14.38
CA ARG A 108 24.37 -19.12 -13.41
C ARG A 108 24.54 -17.74 -14.05
N ARG A 109 25.63 -17.50 -14.78
CA ARG A 109 25.89 -16.19 -15.41
C ARG A 109 24.84 -15.85 -16.46
N GLU A 110 24.43 -16.83 -17.25
CA GLU A 110 23.37 -16.68 -18.23
C GLU A 110 22.03 -16.31 -17.57
N LEU A 111 21.61 -17.08 -16.55
CA LEU A 111 20.34 -16.83 -15.86
C LEU A 111 20.37 -15.55 -15.03
N GLU A 112 21.49 -15.17 -14.43
CA GLU A 112 21.64 -13.88 -13.75
C GLU A 112 21.46 -12.70 -14.71
N HIS A 113 21.98 -12.82 -15.94
CA HIS A 113 21.77 -11.82 -16.99
C HIS A 113 20.29 -11.71 -17.38
N GLN A 114 19.66 -12.85 -17.71
CA GLN A 114 18.23 -12.89 -18.07
C GLN A 114 17.35 -12.39 -16.92
N LEU A 115 17.67 -12.73 -15.68
CA LEU A 115 16.95 -12.26 -14.49
C LEU A 115 17.09 -10.75 -14.30
N ALA A 116 18.27 -10.18 -14.59
CA ALA A 116 18.47 -8.73 -14.54
C ALA A 116 17.64 -8.00 -15.59
N GLU A 117 17.48 -8.55 -16.79
CA GLU A 117 16.60 -8.01 -17.82
C GLU A 117 15.13 -8.10 -17.41
N ALA A 118 14.68 -9.27 -16.98
CA ALA A 118 13.30 -9.49 -16.53
C ALA A 118 12.92 -8.58 -15.35
N ARG A 119 13.86 -8.30 -14.43
CA ARG A 119 13.67 -7.32 -13.34
C ARG A 119 13.35 -5.93 -13.88
N ARG A 120 14.13 -5.43 -14.84
CA ARG A 120 13.89 -4.10 -15.44
C ARG A 120 12.54 -4.02 -16.12
N ASP A 121 12.13 -5.09 -16.81
CA ASP A 121 10.82 -5.16 -17.46
C ASP A 121 9.68 -5.19 -16.43
N GLY A 122 9.86 -5.94 -15.34
CA GLY A 122 8.95 -5.95 -14.20
C GLY A 122 8.78 -4.57 -13.56
N ASP A 123 9.89 -3.85 -13.32
CA ASP A 123 9.87 -2.50 -12.74
C ASP A 123 9.09 -1.52 -13.65
N ARG A 124 9.34 -1.57 -14.97
CA ARG A 124 8.60 -0.77 -15.97
C ARG A 124 7.11 -1.11 -15.99
N LEU A 125 6.75 -2.39 -15.88
CA LEU A 125 5.36 -2.81 -15.83
C LEU A 125 4.65 -2.25 -14.59
N VAL A 126 5.27 -2.35 -13.42
CA VAL A 126 4.71 -1.82 -12.16
C VAL A 126 4.51 -0.31 -12.26
N GLU A 127 5.48 0.43 -12.80
CA GLU A 127 5.38 1.87 -13.01
C GLU A 127 4.19 2.23 -13.93
N ARG A 128 4.09 1.55 -15.08
CA ARG A 128 3.00 1.74 -16.05
C ARG A 128 1.63 1.41 -15.47
N LEU A 129 1.53 0.34 -14.68
CA LEU A 129 0.29 -0.03 -13.99
C LEU A 129 -0.10 1.03 -12.94
N GLY A 130 0.88 1.59 -12.23
CA GLY A 130 0.66 2.69 -11.29
C GLY A 130 0.15 3.96 -11.98
N GLU A 131 0.69 4.31 -13.15
CA GLU A 131 0.21 5.43 -13.94
C GLU A 131 -1.22 5.23 -14.46
N LEU A 132 -1.51 4.07 -15.06
CA LEU A 132 -2.84 3.73 -15.56
C LEU A 132 -3.86 3.79 -14.43
N THR A 133 -3.54 3.17 -13.30
CA THR A 133 -4.32 3.21 -12.07
C THR A 133 -4.69 4.64 -11.66
N ARG A 134 -3.72 5.56 -11.61
CA ARG A 134 -3.97 6.97 -11.29
C ARG A 134 -4.92 7.63 -12.29
N ARG A 135 -4.75 7.36 -13.58
CA ARG A 135 -5.62 7.89 -14.64
C ARG A 135 -7.05 7.36 -14.56
N PHE A 136 -7.25 6.09 -14.21
CA PHE A 136 -8.59 5.52 -14.01
C PHE A 136 -9.26 6.00 -12.71
N ALA A 137 -8.47 6.35 -11.69
CA ALA A 137 -8.98 6.91 -10.44
C ALA A 137 -9.43 8.38 -10.57
N ALA A 138 -8.76 9.18 -11.40
CA ALA A 138 -8.99 10.63 -11.50
C ALA A 138 -10.44 11.04 -11.88
N PRO A 139 -11.10 10.49 -12.91
CA PRO A 139 -12.47 10.88 -13.28
C PRO A 139 -13.50 10.59 -12.18
N ARG A 140 -13.30 9.52 -11.40
CA ARG A 140 -14.18 9.19 -10.27
C ARG A 140 -14.07 10.20 -9.14
N THR A 141 -12.87 10.78 -8.95
CA THR A 141 -12.67 11.80 -7.93
C THR A 141 -13.38 13.09 -8.27
N ASP A 142 -13.40 13.48 -9.55
CA ASP A 142 -14.13 14.69 -9.99
C ASP A 142 -15.65 14.52 -9.84
N SER A 143 -16.19 13.33 -10.18
CA SER A 143 -17.60 13.01 -9.92
C SER A 143 -17.95 13.01 -8.43
N LEU A 144 -17.07 12.51 -7.56
CA LEU A 144 -17.24 12.54 -6.10
C LEU A 144 -17.21 13.98 -5.55
N ARG A 145 -16.33 14.84 -6.07
CA ARG A 145 -16.27 16.27 -5.72
C ARG A 145 -17.54 17.02 -6.10
N LEU A 146 -18.07 16.76 -7.31
CA LEU A 146 -19.33 17.32 -7.77
C LEU A 146 -20.52 16.88 -6.90
N ALA A 147 -20.58 15.60 -6.53
CA ALA A 147 -21.62 15.07 -5.65
C ALA A 147 -21.53 15.60 -4.21
N GLY A 148 -20.32 15.74 -3.67
CA GLY A 148 -20.09 16.30 -2.33
C GLY A 148 -20.42 17.79 -2.24
N ALA A 149 -20.15 18.56 -3.30
CA ALA A 149 -20.53 19.98 -3.38
C ALA A 149 -22.05 20.19 -3.49
N ALA A 150 -22.78 19.27 -4.14
CA ALA A 150 -24.23 19.33 -4.25
C ALA A 150 -24.95 18.98 -2.93
N GLY A 151 -24.40 18.06 -2.13
CA GLY A 151 -24.98 17.67 -0.83
C GLY A 151 -24.82 18.70 0.29
N GLY A 152 -23.92 19.68 0.15
CA GLY A 152 -23.73 20.76 1.14
C GLY A 152 -24.72 21.93 1.01
N ALA A 153 -25.50 21.98 -0.07
CA ALA A 153 -26.43 23.08 -0.34
C ALA A 153 -27.85 22.85 0.20
N GLU A 154 -28.22 21.61 0.57
CA GLU A 154 -29.57 21.29 1.06
C GLU A 154 -29.70 21.31 2.61
N ASP A 155 -28.60 21.40 3.36
CA ASP A 155 -28.60 21.40 4.84
C ASP A 155 -28.50 22.83 5.46
N LEU A 156 -28.78 23.88 4.68
CA LEU A 156 -28.72 25.29 5.12
C LEU A 156 -29.99 26.12 4.83
N LEU A 157 -31.15 25.49 4.70
CA LEU A 157 -32.47 26.15 4.68
C LEU A 157 -33.44 25.49 5.66
#